data_AF-A0A852MGX5-F1
#
_entry.id   AF-A0A852MGX5-F1
#
_cell.length_a   1.000
_cell.length_b   1.000
_cell.length_c   1.000
_cell.angle_alpha   90.00
_cell.angle_beta   90.00
_cell.angle_gamma   90.00
#
_symmetry.space_group_name_H-M   'P 1'
#
loop_
_entity.id
_entity.type
_entity.pdbx_description
1 polymer ?
#
loop_
_entity_poly.entity_id
_entity_poly.type
_entity_poly.pdbx_seq_one_letter_code
_entity_poly.pdbx_strand_id
1 'polypeptide(L)'
;MKMVSVLLLLLSTLLGTPAVPSQRPSCYKRALKEHGCHTIPEGKENLRHVDDGLQDHFWEGKGCEVICYCNLNELLCCPKDIFFGPKISFVIPCNSQ
;
A
#
# COMPACT_ATOMS: atom_id res chain seq x y z
N MET A 1 -45.75 7.40 13.19
CA MET A 1 -45.28 6.12 13.78
C MET A 1 -44.99 5.04 12.73
N LYS A 2 -45.91 4.76 11.78
CA LYS A 2 -45.70 3.73 10.73
C LYS A 2 -44.41 3.88 9.91
N MET A 3 -44.06 5.09 9.47
CA MET A 3 -42.82 5.36 8.72
C MET A 3 -41.55 5.06 9.52
N VAL A 4 -41.58 5.25 10.85
CA VAL A 4 -40.44 4.98 11.73
C VAL A 4 -40.19 3.48 11.83
N SER A 5 -41.26 2.67 11.97
CA SER A 5 -41.13 1.21 11.96
C SER A 5 -40.60 0.67 10.64
N VAL A 6 -41.04 1.22 9.51
CA VAL A 6 -40.55 0.82 8.18
C VAL A 6 -39.06 1.17 8.05
N LEU A 7 -38.65 2.36 8.46
CA LEU A 7 -37.25 2.77 8.42
C LEU A 7 -36.35 1.88 9.30
N LEU A 8 -36.82 1.55 10.51
CA LEU A 8 -36.09 0.66 11.44
C LEU A 8 -35.96 -0.76 10.88
N LEU A 9 -37.01 -1.29 10.23
CA LEU A 9 -36.96 -2.59 9.55
C LEU A 9 -35.96 -2.57 8.38
N LEU A 10 -35.94 -1.52 7.57
CA LEU A 10 -34.95 -1.36 6.51
C LEU A 10 -33.52 -1.24 7.05
N LEU A 11 -33.30 -0.50 8.13
CA LEU A 11 -31.97 -0.38 8.76
C LEU A 11 -31.47 -1.72 9.32
N SER A 12 -32.39 -2.53 9.87
CA SER A 12 -32.03 -3.84 10.44
C SER A 12 -31.47 -4.83 9.41
N THR A 13 -31.80 -4.68 8.13
CA THR A 13 -31.24 -5.52 7.06
C THR A 13 -29.80 -5.16 6.69
N LEU A 14 -29.32 -3.95 7.05
CA LEU A 14 -27.92 -3.55 6.84
C LEU A 14 -26.96 -4.11 7.90
N LEU A 15 -27.44 -4.55 9.07
CA LEU A 15 -26.57 -5.09 10.12
C LEU A 15 -25.99 -6.49 9.81
N GLY A 16 -26.51 -7.16 8.78
CA GLY A 16 -26.14 -8.53 8.42
C GLY A 16 -25.30 -8.65 7.15
N THR A 17 -24.95 -7.56 6.47
CA THR A 17 -24.12 -7.64 5.27
C THR A 17 -22.67 -7.94 5.67
N PRO A 18 -22.10 -9.10 5.29
CA PRO A 18 -20.69 -9.35 5.55
C PRO A 18 -19.89 -8.29 4.81
N ALA A 19 -19.04 -7.56 5.53
CA ALA A 19 -18.10 -6.66 4.90
C ALA A 19 -17.18 -7.51 4.00
N VAL A 20 -17.28 -7.31 2.69
CA VAL A 20 -16.38 -7.97 1.74
C VAL A 20 -14.97 -7.44 2.02
N PRO A 21 -13.97 -8.32 2.27
CA PRO A 21 -12.59 -7.87 2.43
C PRO A 21 -12.20 -7.05 1.20
N SER A 22 -11.55 -5.91 1.44
CA SER A 22 -10.98 -5.14 0.34
C SER A 22 -10.04 -6.06 -0.45
N GLN A 23 -10.24 -6.12 -1.78
CA GLN A 23 -9.32 -6.83 -2.67
C GLN A 23 -7.99 -6.09 -2.83
N ARG A 24 -7.85 -4.89 -2.24
CA ARG A 24 -6.59 -4.15 -2.28
C ARG A 24 -5.52 -4.96 -1.53
N PRO A 25 -4.35 -5.17 -2.14
CA PRO A 25 -3.25 -5.82 -1.46
C PRO A 25 -2.92 -5.05 -0.18
N SER A 26 -2.69 -5.77 0.91
CA SER A 26 -2.21 -5.16 2.15
C SER A 26 -0.70 -4.92 2.06
N CYS A 27 -0.16 -4.17 3.01
CA CYS A 27 1.28 -4.07 3.18
C CYS A 27 1.90 -5.45 3.43
N TYR A 28 3.04 -5.72 2.81
CA TYR A 28 3.80 -6.95 3.04
C TYR A 28 5.26 -6.63 3.34
N LYS A 29 5.89 -7.52 4.11
CA LYS A 29 7.32 -7.46 4.43
C LYS A 29 8.07 -8.58 3.74
N ARG A 30 9.28 -8.29 3.31
CA ARG A 30 10.17 -9.26 2.66
C ARG A 30 11.61 -9.01 3.05
N ALA A 31 12.33 -10.07 3.41
CA ALA A 31 13.79 -10.00 3.58
C ALA A 31 14.50 -10.00 2.22
N LEU A 32 15.51 -9.16 2.08
CA LEU A 32 16.45 -9.10 0.96
C LEU A 32 17.69 -9.93 1.29
N LYS A 33 18.26 -10.59 0.28
CA LYS A 33 19.54 -11.31 0.40
C LYS A 33 20.70 -10.36 0.14
N GLU A 34 21.87 -10.64 0.71
CA GLU A 34 23.25 -10.14 0.50
C GLU A 34 23.51 -8.69 0.01
N HIS A 35 22.79 -8.20 -1.00
CA HIS A 35 22.98 -6.89 -1.65
C HIS A 35 22.13 -5.77 -1.04
N GLY A 36 21.20 -6.11 -0.13
CA GLY A 36 20.42 -5.14 0.65
C GLY A 36 19.65 -4.12 -0.19
N CYS A 37 19.49 -2.91 0.33
CA CYS A 37 18.73 -1.82 -0.29
C CYS A 37 19.37 -1.15 -1.51
N HIS A 38 20.65 -1.43 -1.81
CA HIS A 38 21.37 -0.80 -2.92
C HIS A 38 21.14 -1.51 -4.26
N THR A 39 20.72 -2.77 -4.21
CA THR A 39 20.48 -3.55 -5.42
C THR A 39 19.40 -4.58 -5.11
N ILE A 40 18.14 -4.21 -5.33
CA ILE A 40 17.06 -5.18 -5.32
C ILE A 40 17.05 -5.84 -6.70
N PRO A 41 17.42 -7.13 -6.83
CA PRO A 41 17.48 -7.79 -8.13
C PRO A 41 16.11 -7.76 -8.80
N GLU A 42 16.11 -7.47 -10.10
CA GLU A 42 14.91 -7.53 -10.93
C GLU A 42 14.24 -8.90 -10.75
N GLY A 43 12.99 -8.88 -10.29
CA GLY A 43 12.22 -10.06 -9.92
C GLY A 43 10.73 -9.79 -10.05
N LYS A 44 9.89 -10.63 -9.42
CA LYS A 44 8.42 -10.67 -9.55
C LYS A 44 7.68 -9.31 -9.48
N GLU A 45 8.31 -8.29 -8.91
CA GLU A 45 7.71 -7.00 -8.57
C GLU A 45 8.17 -5.85 -9.48
N ASN A 46 9.21 -6.03 -10.32
CA ASN A 46 9.82 -4.99 -11.18
C ASN A 46 10.02 -3.64 -10.46
N LEU A 47 10.69 -3.67 -9.31
CA LEU A 47 10.93 -2.48 -8.50
C LEU A 47 12.03 -1.60 -9.11
N ARG A 48 11.85 -0.29 -9.05
CA ARG A 48 12.79 0.74 -9.51
C ARG A 48 13.03 1.76 -8.41
N HIS A 49 14.19 2.40 -8.40
CA HIS A 49 14.47 3.50 -7.49
C HIS A 49 13.56 4.69 -7.77
N VAL A 50 13.18 5.41 -6.71
CA VAL A 50 12.48 6.70 -6.83
C VAL A 50 13.54 7.81 -6.92
N ASP A 51 13.80 8.31 -8.13
CA ASP A 51 14.93 9.22 -8.45
C ASP A 51 14.77 10.69 -7.95
N ASP A 52 13.59 11.09 -7.48
CA ASP A 52 13.24 12.52 -7.21
C ASP A 52 13.70 13.03 -5.82
N GLY A 53 14.93 12.71 -5.41
CA GLY A 53 15.55 13.29 -4.20
C GLY A 53 15.07 12.69 -2.87
N LEU A 54 14.35 11.57 -2.92
CA LEU A 54 14.16 10.68 -1.78
C LEU A 54 15.43 9.84 -1.60
N GLN A 55 15.84 9.63 -0.35
CA GLN A 55 17.03 8.81 -0.06
C GLN A 55 16.88 7.40 -0.65
N ASP A 56 18.01 6.73 -0.93
CA ASP A 56 18.19 5.42 -1.63
C ASP A 56 17.47 4.20 -1.01
N HIS A 57 16.46 4.45 -0.18
CA HIS A 57 15.63 3.50 0.53
C HIS A 57 14.26 3.30 -0.14
N PHE A 58 13.83 4.19 -1.04
CA PHE A 58 12.50 4.12 -1.66
C PHE A 58 12.55 3.51 -3.06
N TRP A 59 11.61 2.60 -3.28
CA TRP A 59 11.42 1.88 -4.52
C TRP A 59 9.96 1.94 -4.95
N GLU A 60 9.70 2.07 -6.25
CA GLU A 60 8.38 1.99 -6.84
C GLU A 60 8.23 0.73 -7.69
N GLY A 61 7.06 0.10 -7.64
CA GLY A 61 6.71 -0.96 -8.58
C GLY A 61 6.08 -0.42 -9.85
N LYS A 62 5.74 -1.33 -10.76
CA LYS A 62 5.14 -1.00 -12.06
C LYS A 62 3.91 -0.09 -11.89
N GLY A 63 3.87 0.99 -12.69
CA GLY A 63 2.76 1.95 -12.68
C GLY A 63 2.59 2.73 -11.38
N CYS A 64 3.57 2.65 -10.47
CA CYS A 64 3.53 3.21 -9.13
C CYS A 64 2.30 2.78 -8.31
N GLU A 65 1.80 1.57 -8.55
CA GLU A 65 0.70 1.00 -7.77
C GLU A 65 1.17 0.64 -6.35
N VAL A 66 2.44 0.27 -6.21
CA VAL A 66 3.10 -0.12 -4.97
C VAL A 66 4.33 0.74 -4.72
N ILE A 67 4.51 1.16 -3.48
CA ILE A 67 5.73 1.78 -2.99
C ILE A 67 6.37 0.84 -1.97
N CYS A 68 7.68 0.77 -1.98
CA CYS A 68 8.45 -0.04 -1.05
C CYS A 68 9.48 0.85 -0.33
N TYR A 69 9.53 0.71 0.99
CA TYR A 69 10.60 1.26 1.82
C TYR A 69 11.56 0.14 2.20
N CYS A 70 12.83 0.35 1.93
CA CYS A 70 13.90 -0.57 2.27
C CYS A 70 14.70 -0.05 3.46
N ASN A 71 14.80 -0.88 4.50
CA ASN A 71 15.66 -0.63 5.65
C ASN A 71 16.63 -1.81 5.82
N LEU A 72 17.92 -1.55 5.60
CA LEU A 72 18.99 -2.55 5.63
C LEU A 72 18.76 -3.72 4.64
N ASN A 73 18.20 -4.81 5.14
CA ASN A 73 17.90 -6.03 4.40
C ASN A 73 16.41 -6.39 4.47
N GLU A 74 15.54 -5.44 4.84
CA GLU A 74 14.09 -5.62 4.90
C GLU A 74 13.39 -4.63 3.97
N LEU A 75 12.46 -5.14 3.18
CA LEU A 75 11.58 -4.37 2.31
C LEU A 75 10.16 -4.40 2.87
N LEU A 76 9.57 -3.23 3.05
CA LEU A 76 8.16 -3.04 3.39
C LEU A 76 7.46 -2.39 2.20
N CYS A 77 6.57 -3.14 1.55
CA CYS A 77 5.83 -2.67 0.38
C CYS A 77 4.35 -2.52 0.69
N CYS A 78 3.74 -1.43 0.25
CA CYS A 78 2.32 -1.17 0.39
C CYS A 78 1.78 -0.53 -0.89
N PRO A 79 0.47 -0.66 -1.16
CA PRO A 79 -0.20 0.18 -2.15
C PRO A 79 0.10 1.66 -1.90
N LYS A 80 0.26 2.43 -2.98
CA LYS A 80 0.56 3.87 -2.90
C LYS A 80 -0.49 4.68 -2.12
N ASP A 81 -1.75 4.24 -2.16
CA ASP A 81 -2.87 4.86 -1.45
C ASP A 81 -2.89 4.53 0.06
N ILE A 82 -2.00 3.65 0.53
CA ILE A 82 -1.81 3.34 1.95
C ILE A 82 -0.65 4.16 2.51
N PHE A 83 -0.89 4.78 3.66
CA PHE A 83 0.03 5.71 4.29
C PHE A 83 1.13 4.99 5.09
N PHE A 84 2.41 5.28 4.80
CA PHE A 84 3.57 4.78 5.55
C PHE A 84 3.80 5.62 6.82
N GLY A 85 2.86 5.55 7.77
CA GLY A 85 3.02 6.10 9.12
C GLY A 85 2.91 7.64 9.26
N PRO A 86 2.65 8.13 10.48
CA PRO A 86 2.14 9.49 10.72
C PRO A 86 3.14 10.64 10.53
N LYS A 87 4.44 10.35 10.29
CA LYS A 87 5.49 11.38 10.15
C LYS A 87 5.95 11.62 8.71
N ILE A 88 5.46 10.83 7.76
CA ILE A 88 6.02 10.73 6.42
C ILE A 88 4.89 10.97 5.41
N SER A 89 4.37 12.19 5.38
CA SER A 89 3.32 12.61 4.45
C SER A 89 3.89 13.29 3.21
N PHE A 90 5.17 13.08 2.89
CA PHE A 90 5.66 13.56 1.61
C PHE A 90 5.04 12.71 0.51
N VAL A 91 4.46 13.37 -0.49
CA VAL A 91 3.96 12.71 -1.69
C VAL A 91 5.18 12.06 -2.32
N ILE A 92 5.25 10.72 -2.27
CA ILE A 92 6.30 9.99 -2.97
C ILE A 92 6.00 10.17 -4.47
N PRO A 93 6.83 10.94 -5.18
CA PRO A 93 6.65 11.18 -6.61
C PRO A 93 6.83 9.85 -7.33
N CYS A 94 6.11 9.70 -8.43
CA CYS A 94 6.26 8.55 -9.30
C CYS A 94 6.50 9.04 -10.70
N ASN A 95 7.53 8.51 -11.34
CA ASN A 95 7.69 8.70 -12.77
C ASN A 95 6.86 7.62 -13.46
N SER A 96 5.60 7.95 -13.74
CA SER A 96 4.73 7.14 -14.60
C SER A 96 5.21 7.23 -16.04
N GLN A 97 6.28 6.50 -16.37
CA GLN A 97 6.69 6.26 -17.75
C GLN A 97 5.91 5.09 -18.33
#